data_AF-A0A3A8QMD3-F1
#
_entry.id   AF-A0A3A8QMD3-F1
#
_cell.length_a   1.000
_cell.length_b   1.000
_cell.length_c   1.000
_cell.angle_alpha   90.00
_cell.angle_beta   90.00
_cell.angle_gamma   90.00
#
_symmetry.space_group_name_H-M   'P 1'
#
loop_
_entity.id
_entity.type
_entity.pdbx_description
1 polymer ?
#
loop_
_entity_poly.entity_id
_entity_poly.type
_entity_poly.pdbx_seq_one_letter_code
_entity_poly.pdbx_strand_id
1 'polypeptide(L)'
;LQATPPPAGSEITLTTEGGFPQLQAPTREAITEYTKDKVPENRVVLTECIANPVKKNECTSYRSYLLDKNVPLTGESLASADANISQLNEPEVNISFDPAGAREFERLTEQGVGRRMAIVLDENVQTAPNINEK
;
A
#
# COMPACT_ATOMS: atom_id res chain seq x y z
N LEU A 1 11.42 7.57 7.79
CA LEU A 1 10.83 8.89 7.45
C LEU A 1 10.82 9.89 8.63
N GLN A 2 11.44 9.59 9.79
CA GLN A 2 11.18 10.33 11.05
C GLN A 2 12.01 11.60 11.34
N ALA A 3 12.84 12.12 10.42
CA ALA A 3 13.86 13.11 10.81
C ALA A 3 13.58 14.58 10.42
N THR A 4 12.48 14.92 9.76
CA THR A 4 12.23 16.32 9.34
C THR A 4 10.74 16.64 9.35
N PRO A 5 10.27 17.63 10.12
CA PRO A 5 8.86 18.01 10.09
C PRO A 5 8.46 18.46 8.68
N PRO A 6 7.21 18.20 8.25
CA PRO A 6 6.73 18.66 6.96
C PRO A 6 6.77 20.18 6.83
N PRO A 7 6.92 20.73 5.59
CA PRO A 7 6.94 22.18 5.37
C PRO A 7 5.69 22.86 5.96
N ALA A 8 5.86 24.02 6.59
CA ALA A 8 4.73 24.80 7.09
C ALA A 8 3.78 25.15 5.93
N GLY A 9 2.49 24.80 6.05
CA GLY A 9 1.48 24.97 5.00
C GLY A 9 1.27 23.75 4.09
N SER A 10 1.96 22.63 4.32
CA SER A 10 1.81 21.40 3.52
C SER A 10 0.65 20.48 3.96
N GLU A 11 0.02 20.75 5.11
CA GLU A 11 -1.03 19.91 5.72
C GLU A 11 -0.67 18.41 5.86
N ILE A 12 0.63 18.08 5.80
CA ILE A 12 1.12 16.71 5.95
C ILE A 12 1.16 16.37 7.45
N THR A 13 0.60 15.23 7.80
CA THR A 13 0.59 14.67 9.15
C THR A 13 1.32 13.33 9.15
N LEU A 14 2.04 13.03 10.23
CA LEU A 14 2.64 11.72 10.44
C LEU A 14 1.73 10.91 11.35
N THR A 15 1.15 9.85 10.81
CA THR A 15 0.31 8.89 11.53
C THR A 15 1.05 7.57 11.70
N THR A 16 0.68 6.79 12.70
CA THR A 16 1.24 5.44 12.91
C THR A 16 0.08 4.46 13.01
N GLU A 17 -0.09 3.64 11.99
CA GLU A 17 -1.17 2.66 11.93
C GLU A 17 -0.58 1.26 12.04
N GLY A 18 -1.01 0.49 13.04
CA GLY A 18 -0.52 -0.86 13.35
C GLY A 18 1.01 -1.01 13.30
N GLY A 19 1.72 -0.03 13.87
CA GLY A 19 3.18 -0.04 14.04
C GLY A 19 3.99 0.54 12.88
N PHE A 20 3.36 0.94 11.77
CA PHE A 20 4.06 1.48 10.60
C PHE A 20 3.80 2.98 10.45
N PRO A 21 4.85 3.81 10.34
CA PRO A 21 4.70 5.25 10.14
C PRO A 21 4.23 5.55 8.72
N GLN A 22 3.20 6.36 8.60
CA GLN A 22 2.58 6.79 7.35
C GLN A 22 2.46 8.32 7.35
N LEU A 23 2.61 8.93 6.17
CA LEU A 23 2.31 10.35 5.96
C LEU A 23 0.90 10.46 5.40
N GLN A 24 0.09 11.35 5.95
CA GLN A 24 -1.22 11.68 5.41
C GLN A 24 -1.25 13.15 5.00
N ALA A 25 -1.73 13.42 3.79
CA ALA A 25 -1.77 14.77 3.21
C ALA A 25 -3.03 14.94 2.34
N PRO A 26 -3.49 16.18 2.08
CA PRO A 26 -4.63 16.41 1.18
C PRO A 26 -4.32 16.05 -0.29
N THR A 27 -3.05 16.06 -0.71
CA THR A 27 -2.64 15.78 -2.09
C THR A 27 -1.48 14.78 -2.18
N ARG A 28 -1.40 14.04 -3.29
CA ARG A 28 -0.31 13.07 -3.56
C ARG A 28 1.02 13.78 -3.77
N GLU A 29 0.99 14.97 -4.36
CA GLU A 29 2.16 15.79 -4.69
C GLU A 29 2.89 16.20 -3.41
N ALA A 30 2.17 16.59 -2.36
CA ALA A 30 2.76 16.96 -1.08
C ALA A 30 3.57 15.81 -0.46
N ILE A 31 3.04 14.57 -0.53
CA ILE A 31 3.74 13.36 -0.07
C ILE A 31 4.97 13.10 -0.95
N THR A 32 4.81 13.18 -2.27
CA THR A 32 5.89 12.93 -3.23
C THR A 32 7.05 13.91 -3.03
N GLU A 33 6.76 15.20 -2.91
CA GLU A 33 7.75 16.25 -2.71
C GLU A 33 8.49 16.07 -1.38
N TYR A 34 7.75 15.80 -0.29
CA TYR A 34 8.35 15.58 1.02
C TYR A 34 9.26 14.34 1.06
N THR A 35 8.94 13.31 0.27
CA THR A 35 9.66 12.02 0.29
C THR A 35 10.78 11.90 -0.75
N LYS A 36 10.85 12.80 -1.74
CA LYS A 36 11.78 12.74 -2.89
C LYS A 36 13.23 12.42 -2.51
N ASP A 37 13.76 13.05 -1.47
CA ASP A 37 15.16 12.87 -1.04
C ASP A 37 15.30 11.98 0.22
N LYS A 38 14.20 11.36 0.68
CA LYS A 38 14.13 10.63 1.96
C LYS A 38 13.90 9.13 1.79
N VAL A 39 13.80 8.68 0.55
CA VAL A 39 13.49 7.29 0.19
C VAL A 39 14.76 6.67 -0.39
N PRO A 40 15.29 5.59 0.21
CA PRO A 40 16.44 4.89 -0.36
C PRO A 40 16.08 4.19 -1.68
N GLU A 41 17.06 3.95 -2.55
CA GLU A 41 16.85 3.47 -3.93
C GLU A 41 16.09 2.14 -4.05
N ASN A 42 16.19 1.27 -3.03
CA ASN A 42 15.51 -0.02 -2.97
C ASN A 42 14.07 0.06 -2.43
N ARG A 43 13.60 1.26 -2.10
CA ARG A 43 12.25 1.51 -1.58
C ARG A 43 11.51 2.46 -2.51
N VAL A 44 10.19 2.40 -2.44
CA VAL A 44 9.29 3.32 -3.15
C VAL A 44 8.22 3.79 -2.19
N VAL A 45 7.81 5.05 -2.32
CA VAL A 45 6.63 5.57 -1.61
C VAL A 45 5.48 5.59 -2.58
N LEU A 46 4.44 4.81 -2.26
CA LEU A 46 3.16 4.86 -2.97
C LEU A 46 2.08 5.40 -2.05
N THR A 47 0.96 5.81 -2.63
CA THR A 47 -0.14 6.43 -1.90
C THR A 47 -1.43 5.63 -2.04
N GLU A 48 -2.21 5.60 -0.98
CA GLU A 48 -3.60 5.16 -0.97
C GLU A 48 -4.51 6.40 -0.97
N CYS A 49 -5.56 6.35 -1.78
CA CYS A 49 -6.62 7.36 -1.77
C CYS A 49 -7.59 7.07 -0.62
N ILE A 50 -7.75 8.02 0.31
CA ILE A 50 -8.79 7.96 1.34
C ILE A 50 -10.07 8.52 0.74
N ALA A 51 -10.95 7.62 0.29
CA ALA A 51 -12.17 7.97 -0.43
C ALA A 51 -13.11 8.89 0.38
N ASN A 52 -13.76 9.80 -0.32
CA ASN A 52 -14.81 10.66 0.24
C ASN A 52 -16.08 9.82 0.48
N PRO A 53 -16.62 9.79 1.70
CA PRO A 53 -17.81 8.97 2.01
C PRO A 53 -19.08 9.48 1.31
N VAL A 54 -19.08 10.74 0.84
CA VAL A 54 -20.23 11.37 0.20
C VAL A 54 -20.09 11.39 -1.33
N LYS A 55 -18.89 11.65 -1.84
CA LYS A 55 -18.63 11.78 -3.28
C LYS A 55 -17.82 10.61 -3.81
N LYS A 56 -18.44 9.82 -4.68
CA LYS A 56 -17.76 8.73 -5.39
C LYS A 56 -16.58 9.28 -6.21
N ASN A 57 -15.48 8.53 -6.23
CA ASN A 57 -14.25 8.83 -6.98
C ASN A 57 -13.53 10.14 -6.56
N GLU A 58 -13.83 10.68 -5.38
CA GLU A 58 -13.09 11.82 -4.82
C GLU A 58 -12.26 11.33 -3.63
N CYS A 59 -10.98 11.70 -3.58
CA CYS A 59 -10.11 11.44 -2.43
C CYS A 59 -10.18 12.64 -1.48
N THR A 60 -10.48 12.41 -0.20
CA THR A 60 -10.42 13.45 0.84
C THR A 60 -9.00 13.71 1.30
N SER A 61 -8.16 12.68 1.27
CA SER A 61 -6.74 12.76 1.58
C SER A 61 -6.02 11.55 0.99
N TYR A 62 -4.70 11.57 1.05
CA TYR A 62 -3.82 10.49 0.61
C TYR A 62 -2.98 10.03 1.78
N ARG A 63 -2.72 8.73 1.84
CA ARG A 63 -1.90 8.08 2.87
C ARG A 63 -0.72 7.36 2.23
N SER A 64 0.48 7.61 2.71
CA SER A 64 1.71 7.06 2.14
C SER A 64 2.06 5.69 2.70
N TYR A 65 2.56 4.80 1.86
CA TYR A 65 3.18 3.54 2.24
C TYR A 65 4.59 3.47 1.69
N LEU A 66 5.55 3.11 2.54
CA LEU A 66 6.91 2.82 2.12
C LEU A 66 7.01 1.32 1.79
N LEU A 67 7.21 1.00 0.53
CA LEU A 67 7.24 -0.36 -0.01
C LEU A 67 8.64 -0.73 -0.47
N ASP A 68 8.94 -2.02 -0.56
CA ASP A 68 10.13 -2.51 -1.26
C ASP A 68 9.90 -2.42 -2.77
N LYS A 69 10.88 -1.90 -3.50
CA LYS A 69 10.82 -1.80 -4.96
C LYS A 69 11.02 -3.16 -5.63
N ASN A 70 11.75 -4.05 -4.98
CA ASN A 70 12.02 -5.40 -5.47
C ASN A 70 10.87 -6.34 -5.09
N VAL A 71 9.80 -6.31 -5.86
CA VAL A 71 8.69 -7.27 -5.73
C VAL A 71 8.85 -8.32 -6.83
N PRO A 72 9.12 -9.60 -6.49
CA PRO A 72 9.26 -10.64 -7.51
C PRO A 72 7.91 -11.14 -8.04
N LEU A 73 6.81 -10.73 -7.41
CA LEU A 73 5.45 -11.08 -7.80
C LEU A 73 4.77 -9.90 -8.49
N THR A 74 4.65 -9.98 -9.81
CA THR A 74 3.97 -8.97 -10.63
C THR A 74 2.65 -9.55 -11.17
N GLY A 75 1.84 -8.72 -11.82
CA GLY A 75 0.58 -9.16 -12.44
C GLY A 75 0.74 -10.28 -13.47
N GLU A 76 1.94 -10.50 -14.01
CA GLU A 76 2.26 -11.61 -14.91
C GLU A 76 2.20 -12.98 -14.23
N SER A 77 2.31 -13.02 -12.90
CA SER A 77 2.20 -14.24 -12.09
C SER A 77 0.77 -14.53 -11.61
N LEU A 78 -0.18 -13.65 -11.94
CA LEU A 78 -1.59 -13.79 -11.56
C LEU A 78 -2.35 -14.65 -12.57
N ALA A 79 -3.00 -15.71 -12.07
CA ALA A 79 -3.95 -16.49 -12.84
C ALA A 79 -5.34 -15.80 -12.88
N SER A 80 -5.78 -15.22 -11.78
CA SER A 80 -7.00 -14.39 -11.71
C SER A 80 -7.00 -13.47 -10.48
N ALA A 81 -7.79 -12.40 -10.52
CA ALA A 81 -8.06 -11.54 -9.37
C ALA A 81 -9.52 -11.06 -9.40
N ASP A 82 -10.27 -11.32 -8.33
CA ASP A 82 -11.71 -11.09 -8.24
C ASP A 82 -12.06 -10.35 -6.95
N ALA A 83 -12.57 -9.11 -7.07
CA ALA A 83 -13.09 -8.35 -5.94
C ALA A 83 -14.54 -8.79 -5.62
N ASN A 84 -14.77 -9.21 -4.39
CA ASN A 84 -16.04 -9.70 -3.87
C ASN A 84 -16.44 -8.96 -2.58
N ILE A 85 -17.69 -9.09 -2.16
CA ILE A 85 -18.13 -8.68 -0.84
C ILE A 85 -18.29 -9.96 -0.02
N SER A 86 -17.57 -10.06 1.08
CA SER A 86 -17.61 -11.20 1.99
C SER A 86 -19.01 -11.34 2.62
N GLN A 87 -19.29 -12.49 3.22
CA GLN A 87 -20.56 -12.74 3.91
C GLN A 87 -20.81 -11.79 5.10
N LEU A 88 -19.75 -11.14 5.59
CA LEU A 88 -19.81 -10.12 6.65
C LEU A 88 -20.03 -8.71 6.11
N ASN A 89 -20.31 -8.58 4.81
CA ASN A 89 -20.50 -7.32 4.10
C ASN A 89 -19.23 -6.45 4.07
N GLU A 90 -18.06 -7.09 4.05
CA GLU A 90 -16.75 -6.45 3.94
C GLU A 90 -16.18 -6.68 2.53
N PRO A 91 -15.59 -5.66 1.88
CA PRO A 91 -14.93 -5.84 0.59
C PRO A 91 -13.70 -6.75 0.74
N GLU A 92 -13.65 -7.80 -0.08
CA GLU A 92 -12.61 -8.83 -0.12
C GLU A 92 -12.04 -8.94 -1.54
N VAL A 93 -10.73 -9.16 -1.68
CA VAL A 93 -10.10 -9.37 -2.99
C VAL A 93 -9.50 -10.77 -3.01
N ASN A 94 -10.03 -11.63 -3.86
CA ASN A 94 -9.54 -12.98 -4.08
C ASN A 94 -8.48 -12.95 -5.18
N ILE A 95 -7.29 -13.45 -4.88
CA ILE A 95 -6.17 -13.47 -5.81
C ILE A 95 -5.74 -14.92 -6.02
N SER A 96 -5.67 -15.35 -7.28
CA SER A 96 -5.17 -16.67 -7.67
C SER A 96 -3.89 -16.52 -8.48
N PHE A 97 -2.86 -17.30 -8.13
CA PHE A 97 -1.58 -17.32 -8.85
C PHE A 97 -1.47 -18.55 -9.74
N ASP A 98 -0.64 -18.46 -10.78
CA ASP A 98 -0.21 -19.66 -11.50
C ASP A 98 0.75 -20.53 -10.64
N PRO A 99 1.08 -21.77 -11.03
CA PRO A 99 1.96 -22.64 -10.22
C PRO A 99 3.38 -22.12 -9.98
N ALA A 100 3.86 -21.14 -10.76
CA ALA A 100 5.15 -20.49 -10.54
C ALA A 100 4.99 -19.32 -9.55
N GLY A 101 4.00 -18.46 -9.77
CA GLY A 101 3.59 -17.38 -8.89
C GLY A 101 3.19 -17.85 -7.50
N ALA A 102 2.50 -18.98 -7.37
CA ALA A 102 2.11 -19.55 -6.09
C ALA A 102 3.33 -19.91 -5.22
N ARG A 103 4.39 -20.48 -5.81
CA ARG A 103 5.64 -20.80 -5.10
C ARG A 103 6.39 -19.55 -4.67
N GLU A 104 6.39 -18.54 -5.54
CA GLU A 104 7.05 -17.28 -5.22
C GLU A 104 6.27 -16.49 -4.16
N PHE A 105 4.93 -16.52 -4.22
CA PHE A 105 4.04 -15.96 -3.20
C PHE A 105 4.22 -16.67 -1.86
N GLU A 106 4.29 -17.99 -1.84
CA GLU A 106 4.57 -18.79 -0.65
C GLU A 106 5.91 -18.38 -0.05
N ARG A 107 6.98 -18.35 -0.85
CA ARG A 107 8.33 -17.93 -0.42
C ARG A 107 8.33 -16.49 0.14
N LEU A 108 7.63 -15.57 -0.51
CA LEU A 108 7.51 -14.18 -0.07
C LEU A 108 6.72 -14.05 1.23
N THR A 109 5.64 -14.81 1.37
CA THR A 109 4.78 -14.80 2.56
C THR A 109 5.54 -15.38 3.75
N GLU A 110 6.28 -16.47 3.54
CA GLU A 110 7.17 -17.06 4.57
C GLU A 110 8.29 -16.10 5.00
N GLN A 111 8.91 -15.40 4.06
CA GLN A 111 9.93 -14.38 4.36
C GLN A 111 9.33 -13.08 4.93
N GLY A 112 8.02 -12.89 4.74
CA GLY A 112 7.27 -11.69 5.07
C GLY A 112 6.48 -11.76 6.37
N VAL A 113 6.57 -12.87 7.13
CA VAL A 113 5.86 -13.01 8.41
C VAL A 113 6.18 -11.83 9.35
N GLY A 114 5.14 -11.14 9.81
CA GLY A 114 5.25 -9.92 10.62
C GLY A 114 5.40 -8.61 9.83
N ARG A 115 5.31 -8.66 8.49
CA ARG A 115 5.31 -7.49 7.59
C ARG A 115 3.92 -7.36 6.93
N ARG A 116 3.61 -6.15 6.45
CA ARG A 116 2.42 -5.91 5.62
C ARG A 116 2.71 -6.23 4.17
N MET A 117 1.75 -6.86 3.51
CA MET A 117 1.74 -7.00 2.06
C MET A 117 0.87 -5.89 1.49
N ALA A 118 1.43 -5.03 0.64
CA ALA A 118 0.65 -4.01 -0.05
C ALA A 118 0.25 -4.51 -1.43
N ILE A 119 -1.03 -4.37 -1.77
CA ILE A 119 -1.56 -4.60 -3.11
C ILE A 119 -1.60 -3.26 -3.83
N VAL A 120 -0.87 -3.17 -4.94
CA VAL A 120 -0.70 -1.94 -5.73
C VAL A 120 -1.36 -2.13 -7.09
N LEU A 121 -2.27 -1.23 -7.45
CA LEU A 121 -2.88 -1.13 -8.79
C LEU A 121 -2.70 0.30 -9.31
N ASP A 122 -2.22 0.45 -10.55
CA ASP A 122 -1.99 1.76 -11.19
C ASP A 122 -1.22 2.75 -10.31
N GLU A 123 -0.14 2.28 -9.67
CA GLU A 123 0.70 3.02 -8.71
C GLU A 123 -0.01 3.49 -7.42
N ASN A 124 -1.25 3.06 -7.19
CA ASN A 124 -1.99 3.35 -5.97
C ASN A 124 -2.09 2.10 -5.10
N VAL A 125 -1.86 2.26 -3.80
CA VAL A 125 -2.09 1.20 -2.82
C VAL A 125 -3.59 1.08 -2.61
N GLN A 126 -4.15 -0.09 -2.92
CA GLN A 126 -5.58 -0.36 -2.73
C GLN A 126 -5.86 -0.93 -1.34
N THR A 127 -5.01 -1.86 -0.90
CA THR A 127 -5.15 -2.51 0.40
C THR A 127 -3.77 -2.92 0.91
N ALA A 128 -3.54 -2.82 2.22
CA ALA A 128 -2.31 -3.27 2.87
C ALA A 128 -2.61 -4.23 4.04
N PRO A 129 -3.19 -5.42 3.77
CA PRO A 129 -3.55 -6.37 4.82
C PRO A 129 -2.31 -6.86 5.58
N ASN A 130 -2.52 -7.19 6.87
CA ASN A 130 -1.52 -7.93 7.64
C ASN A 130 -1.50 -9.38 7.13
N ILE A 131 -0.30 -9.91 6.88
CA ILE A 131 -0.13 -11.33 6.57
C ILE A 131 -0.37 -12.10 7.88
N ASN A 132 -1.51 -12.78 8.01
CA ASN A 132 -1.94 -13.39 9.26
C ASN A 132 -1.66 -14.90 9.39
N GLU A 133 -1.51 -15.70 8.31
CA GLU A 133 -1.20 -17.14 8.46
C GLU A 133 -0.79 -17.86 7.15
N LYS A 134 -0.26 -19.08 7.30
CA LYS A 134 0.07 -20.07 6.26
C LYS A 134 -1.14 -20.91 5.87
#